data_AF-A0A831TRB6-F1
#
_entry.id   AF-A0A831TRB6-F1
#
_cell.length_a   1.000
_cell.length_b   1.000
_cell.length_c   1.000
_cell.angle_alpha   90.00
_cell.angle_beta   90.00
_cell.angle_gamma   90.00
#
_symmetry.space_group_name_H-M   'P 1'
#
loop_
_entity.id
_entity.type
_entity.pdbx_description
1 polymer ?
#
loop_
_entity_poly.entity_id
_entity_poly.type
_entity_poly.pdbx_seq_one_letter_code
_entity_poly.pdbx_strand_id
1 'polypeptide(L)'
;MRIISSILCMIFFITGCNQQSNMKQQQAQSAPKEAECLSYPTRYYGVEQTAKTLVEKINGIDEAVVLMIDDEMDVAVKVTNFDRFRLNPLRKEIYQKLTKAYPKKKIRASTDSKIYSEFEKISQSPWPSDKQKACKQQTKLKDIEKKMKG
;
A
#
# COMPACT_ATOMS: atom_id res chain seq x y z
N MET A 1 51.32 1.37 43.38
CA MET A 1 49.96 1.94 43.24
C MET A 1 49.91 2.73 41.95
N ARG A 2 48.82 2.56 41.16
CA ARG A 2 48.59 3.17 39.83
C ARG A 2 49.61 2.59 38.83
N ILE A 3 49.34 1.69 37.88
CA ILE A 3 48.45 1.81 36.70
C ILE A 3 48.18 0.40 36.10
N ILE A 4 48.32 -0.71 36.85
CA ILE A 4 48.20 -2.09 36.27
C ILE A 4 46.81 -2.72 36.57
N SER A 5 45.80 -1.89 36.81
CA SER A 5 44.39 -2.29 36.93
C SER A 5 43.63 -1.83 35.69
N SER A 6 44.08 -2.27 34.51
CA SER A 6 43.44 -1.91 33.24
C SER A 6 43.51 -2.99 32.15
N ILE A 7 43.86 -4.23 32.50
CA ILE A 7 43.90 -5.36 31.55
C ILE A 7 43.18 -6.57 32.17
N LEU A 8 41.86 -6.44 32.44
CA LEU A 8 41.05 -7.58 32.90
C LEU A 8 39.61 -7.61 32.37
N CYS A 9 39.16 -6.65 31.56
CA CYS A 9 37.73 -6.56 31.19
C CYS A 9 37.41 -6.65 29.69
N MET A 10 38.31 -7.12 28.82
CA MET A 10 38.06 -7.03 27.37
C MET A 10 38.32 -8.32 26.58
N ILE A 11 37.93 -9.50 27.08
CA ILE A 11 37.75 -10.68 26.21
C ILE A 11 36.58 -11.52 26.75
N PHE A 12 35.36 -11.04 26.57
CA PHE A 12 34.16 -11.88 26.56
C PHE A 12 33.37 -11.54 25.30
N PHE A 13 32.83 -12.58 24.67
CA PHE A 13 31.95 -12.61 23.50
C PHE A 13 32.59 -12.70 22.12
N ILE A 14 33.23 -13.85 21.84
CA ILE A 14 33.11 -14.47 20.51
C ILE A 14 32.93 -15.99 20.68
N THR A 15 31.68 -16.44 20.82
CA THR A 15 31.28 -17.83 20.56
C THR A 15 29.94 -17.83 19.83
N GLY A 16 30.00 -17.81 18.49
CA GLY A 16 28.88 -18.10 17.62
C GLY A 16 29.19 -19.35 16.81
N CYS A 17 28.85 -20.53 17.35
CA CYS A 17 28.71 -21.75 16.56
C CYS A 17 27.27 -21.82 16.06
N ASN A 18 27.05 -21.95 14.75
CA ASN A 18 25.89 -22.69 14.28
C ASN A 18 26.23 -23.48 13.01
N GLN A 19 25.69 -24.69 12.97
CA GLN A 19 26.19 -25.86 12.28
C GLN A 19 25.44 -26.09 10.97
N GLN A 20 26.20 -26.57 9.98
CA GLN A 20 25.75 -26.97 8.66
C GLN A 20 25.05 -28.34 8.68
N SER A 21 23.92 -28.48 7.96
CA SER A 21 23.68 -29.46 6.86
C SER A 21 22.25 -30.02 6.76
N ASN A 22 21.71 -29.83 5.54
CA ASN A 22 20.90 -30.71 4.69
C ASN A 22 19.44 -31.13 4.99
N MET A 23 18.66 -30.92 3.91
CA MET A 23 17.51 -31.67 3.36
C MET A 23 16.19 -31.76 4.15
N LYS A 24 15.19 -31.02 3.63
CA LYS A 24 13.93 -31.64 3.22
C LYS A 24 13.52 -31.14 1.83
N GLN A 25 13.29 -32.13 0.96
CA GLN A 25 12.69 -32.05 -0.37
C GLN A 25 11.36 -31.31 -0.41
N GLN A 26 11.09 -30.79 -1.60
CA GLN A 26 9.77 -30.58 -2.20
C GLN A 26 8.88 -29.54 -1.54
N GLN A 27 8.88 -28.34 -2.12
CA GLN A 27 7.60 -27.78 -2.54
C GLN A 27 7.64 -27.64 -4.06
N ALA A 28 6.75 -28.41 -4.69
CA ALA A 28 6.41 -28.31 -6.08
C ALA A 28 6.26 -26.83 -6.48
N GLN A 29 6.73 -26.51 -7.68
CA GLN A 29 6.21 -25.38 -8.44
C GLN A 29 4.69 -25.54 -8.48
N SER A 30 4.00 -24.93 -7.52
CA SER A 30 2.60 -24.63 -7.68
C SER A 30 2.59 -23.57 -8.76
N ALA A 31 2.06 -23.95 -9.93
CA ALA A 31 1.63 -22.99 -10.93
C ALA A 31 0.98 -21.81 -10.20
N PRO A 32 1.30 -20.56 -10.57
CA PRO A 32 0.71 -19.41 -9.90
C PRO A 32 -0.79 -19.59 -9.95
N LYS A 33 -1.45 -19.69 -8.78
CA LYS A 33 -2.91 -19.69 -8.69
C LYS A 33 -3.37 -18.56 -9.59
N GLU A 34 -3.94 -18.93 -10.72
CA GLU A 34 -4.32 -17.98 -11.74
C GLU A 34 -5.33 -17.06 -11.07
N ALA A 35 -5.04 -15.75 -11.06
CA ALA A 35 -5.97 -14.80 -10.48
C ALA A 35 -7.18 -14.80 -11.41
N GLU A 36 -8.16 -15.65 -11.12
CA GLU A 36 -9.38 -15.76 -11.90
C GLU A 36 -10.36 -14.72 -11.39
N CYS A 37 -10.53 -13.65 -12.17
CA CYS A 37 -11.64 -12.73 -12.01
C CYS A 37 -12.76 -13.09 -13.00
N LEU A 38 -14.01 -13.06 -12.53
CA LEU A 38 -15.19 -13.47 -13.31
C LEU A 38 -15.30 -12.64 -14.61
N SER A 39 -15.14 -11.32 -14.50
CA SER A 39 -15.16 -10.35 -15.60
C SER A 39 -13.80 -9.66 -15.77
N TYR A 40 -13.59 -9.00 -16.91
CA TYR A 40 -12.44 -8.12 -17.10
C TYR A 40 -12.61 -6.86 -16.22
N PRO A 41 -11.67 -6.57 -15.30
CA PRO A 41 -11.76 -5.41 -14.44
C PRO A 41 -11.39 -4.15 -15.23
N THR A 42 -12.25 -3.15 -15.18
CA THR A 42 -12.13 -1.94 -16.00
C THR A 42 -11.68 -0.75 -15.15
N ARG A 43 -10.60 -0.09 -15.58
CA ARG A 43 -10.07 1.12 -14.92
C ARG A 43 -10.62 2.40 -15.56
N TYR A 44 -11.08 3.35 -14.74
CA TYR A 44 -11.75 4.58 -15.18
C TYR A 44 -10.91 5.84 -14.93
N TYR A 45 -9.89 6.06 -15.75
CA TYR A 45 -8.94 7.19 -15.61
C TYR A 45 -9.58 8.59 -15.53
N GLY A 46 -10.64 8.85 -16.30
CA GLY A 46 -11.31 10.17 -16.27
C GLY A 46 -11.97 10.48 -14.92
N VAL A 47 -12.52 9.45 -14.27
CA VAL A 47 -13.10 9.56 -12.93
C VAL A 47 -11.99 9.74 -11.89
N GLU A 48 -10.88 9.00 -12.03
CA GLU A 48 -9.70 9.13 -11.16
C GLU A 48 -9.18 10.56 -11.13
N GLN A 49 -9.00 11.19 -12.30
CA GLN A 49 -8.48 12.54 -12.40
C GLN A 49 -9.41 13.58 -11.75
N THR A 50 -10.72 13.45 -11.98
CA THR A 50 -11.72 14.37 -11.41
C THR A 50 -11.78 14.23 -9.88
N ALA A 51 -11.77 12.98 -9.38
CA ALA A 51 -11.75 12.70 -7.95
C ALA A 51 -10.46 13.17 -7.30
N LYS A 52 -9.30 12.98 -7.95
CA LYS A 52 -8.00 13.48 -7.50
C LYS A 52 -8.04 14.99 -7.26
N THR A 53 -8.48 15.77 -8.26
CA THR A 53 -8.61 17.23 -8.14
C THR A 53 -9.58 17.65 -7.03
N LEU A 54 -10.63 16.86 -6.76
CA LEU A 54 -11.55 17.15 -5.66
C LEU A 54 -10.89 16.96 -4.29
N VAL A 55 -10.07 15.92 -4.15
CA VAL A 55 -9.37 15.55 -2.92
C VAL A 55 -8.22 16.51 -2.64
N GLU A 56 -7.39 16.85 -3.62
CA GLU A 56 -6.24 17.77 -3.46
C GLU A 56 -6.65 19.20 -3.08
N LYS A 57 -7.93 19.56 -3.21
CA LYS A 57 -8.49 20.82 -2.72
C LYS A 57 -8.78 20.84 -1.22
N ILE A 58 -8.57 19.74 -0.50
CA ILE A 58 -8.74 19.67 0.96
C ILE A 58 -7.45 20.18 1.63
N ASN A 59 -7.60 21.12 2.57
CA ASN A 59 -6.45 21.68 3.28
C ASN A 59 -5.71 20.60 4.09
N GLY A 60 -4.39 20.54 3.92
CA GLY A 60 -3.51 19.55 4.57
C GLY A 60 -3.25 18.30 3.72
N ILE A 61 -3.71 18.27 2.47
CA ILE A 61 -3.36 17.23 1.49
C ILE A 61 -2.37 17.83 0.48
N ASP A 62 -1.19 17.23 0.37
CA ASP A 62 -0.17 17.64 -0.59
C ASP A 62 -0.43 17.00 -1.96
N GLU A 63 -0.72 15.70 -1.97
CA GLU A 63 -0.88 14.89 -3.18
C GLU A 63 -1.92 13.79 -2.97
N ALA A 64 -2.65 13.41 -4.02
CA ALA A 64 -3.58 12.29 -3.98
C ALA A 64 -3.38 11.32 -5.16
N VAL A 65 -3.57 10.04 -4.87
CA VAL A 65 -3.70 8.97 -5.87
C VAL A 65 -5.09 8.35 -5.73
N VAL A 66 -5.81 8.30 -6.84
CA VAL A 66 -7.12 7.68 -6.94
C VAL A 66 -7.04 6.54 -7.95
N LEU A 67 -7.52 5.37 -7.56
CA LEU A 67 -7.67 4.19 -8.43
C LEU A 67 -9.16 3.85 -8.49
N MET A 68 -9.73 3.88 -9.69
CA MET A 68 -11.15 3.60 -9.92
C MET A 68 -11.24 2.36 -10.80
N ILE A 69 -11.57 1.22 -10.19
CA ILE A 69 -11.71 -0.07 -10.88
C ILE A 69 -13.11 -0.60 -10.64
N ASP A 70 -13.83 -0.84 -11.72
CA ASP A 70 -15.24 -1.27 -11.69
C ASP A 70 -16.12 -0.27 -10.91
N ASP A 71 -16.59 -0.66 -9.71
CA ASP A 71 -17.39 0.18 -8.81
C ASP A 71 -16.64 0.59 -7.54
N GLU A 72 -15.36 0.24 -7.45
CA GLU A 72 -14.53 0.51 -6.30
C GLU A 72 -13.61 1.71 -6.55
N MET A 73 -13.65 2.68 -5.62
CA MET A 73 -12.84 3.90 -5.65
C MET A 73 -11.91 3.89 -4.45
N ASP A 74 -10.64 3.61 -4.71
CA ASP A 74 -9.58 3.59 -3.71
C ASP A 74 -8.76 4.87 -3.78
N VAL A 75 -8.66 5.54 -2.63
CA VAL A 75 -7.97 6.82 -2.50
C VAL A 75 -6.88 6.70 -1.46
N ALA A 76 -5.66 7.10 -1.82
CA ALA A 76 -4.56 7.28 -0.88
C ALA A 76 -4.01 8.70 -1.03
N VAL A 77 -3.72 9.34 0.10
CA VAL A 77 -3.24 10.73 0.11
C VAL A 77 -1.94 10.87 0.88
N LYS A 78 -1.12 11.80 0.42
CA LYS A 78 0.04 12.32 1.14
C LYS A 78 -0.39 13.56 1.90
N VAL A 79 -0.27 13.50 3.22
CA VAL A 79 -0.68 14.57 4.14
C VAL A 79 0.52 15.44 4.48
N THR A 80 0.29 16.76 4.53
CA THR A 80 1.30 17.75 4.91
C THR A 80 1.90 17.42 6.28
N ASN A 81 3.21 17.62 6.45
CA ASN A 81 3.92 17.19 7.67
C ASN A 81 3.30 17.72 8.98
N PHE A 82 2.80 18.96 9.00
CA PHE A 82 2.15 19.54 10.17
C PHE A 82 0.73 18.99 10.43
N ASP A 83 0.07 18.45 9.40
CA ASP A 83 -1.29 17.90 9.46
C ASP A 83 -1.33 16.39 9.79
N ARG A 84 -0.19 15.77 10.13
CA ARG A 84 -0.14 14.36 10.57
C ARG A 84 -0.94 14.07 11.84
N PHE A 85 -1.23 15.09 12.66
CA PHE A 85 -2.14 14.94 13.81
C PHE A 85 -3.61 14.85 13.38
N ARG A 86 -3.92 15.18 12.12
CA ARG A 86 -5.26 15.24 11.54
C ARG A 86 -5.53 14.12 10.53
N LEU A 87 -4.75 13.05 10.52
CA LEU A 87 -4.93 11.90 9.59
C LEU A 87 -6.35 11.33 9.63
N ASN A 88 -6.88 11.04 10.83
CA ASN A 88 -8.23 10.51 10.99
C ASN A 88 -9.33 11.50 10.53
N PRO A 89 -9.32 12.77 10.97
CA PRO A 89 -10.21 13.79 10.42
C PRO A 89 -10.14 13.93 8.90
N LEU A 90 -8.93 14.01 8.32
CA LEU A 90 -8.73 14.13 6.87
C LEU A 90 -9.29 12.93 6.12
N ARG A 91 -9.01 11.71 6.60
CA ARG A 91 -9.57 10.48 6.03
C ARG A 91 -11.10 10.51 5.99
N LYS A 92 -11.74 10.97 7.07
CA LYS A 92 -13.21 11.13 7.14
C LYS A 92 -13.71 12.21 6.18
N GLU A 93 -13.03 13.35 6.10
CA GLU A 93 -13.39 14.44 5.20
C GLU A 93 -13.31 14.01 3.73
N ILE A 94 -12.22 13.33 3.34
CA ILE A 94 -12.04 12.73 2.01
C ILE A 94 -13.21 11.78 1.69
N TYR A 95 -13.48 10.84 2.61
CA TYR A 95 -14.57 9.87 2.43
C TYR A 95 -15.92 10.55 2.25
N GLN A 96 -16.26 11.54 3.08
CA GLN A 96 -17.51 12.27 3.00
C GLN A 96 -17.63 13.06 1.69
N LYS A 97 -16.56 13.76 1.28
CA LYS A 97 -16.55 14.58 0.07
C LYS A 97 -16.73 13.71 -1.19
N LEU A 98 -16.05 12.57 -1.25
CA LEU A 98 -16.18 11.63 -2.35
C LEU A 98 -17.53 10.91 -2.34
N THR A 99 -18.07 10.55 -1.18
CA THR A 99 -19.39 9.88 -1.09
C THR A 99 -20.50 10.79 -1.59
N LYS A 100 -20.41 12.09 -1.33
CA LYS A 100 -21.34 13.10 -1.89
C LYS A 100 -21.22 13.21 -3.41
N ALA A 101 -20.00 13.18 -3.96
CA ALA A 101 -19.76 13.30 -5.39
C ALA A 101 -20.06 12.01 -6.18
N TYR A 102 -19.86 10.84 -5.57
CA TYR A 102 -19.95 9.52 -6.18
C TYR A 102 -20.78 8.55 -5.33
N PRO A 103 -22.09 8.80 -5.12
CA PRO A 103 -22.92 8.07 -4.15
C PRO A 103 -23.12 6.59 -4.47
N LYS A 104 -22.89 6.17 -5.72
CA LYS A 104 -23.04 4.77 -6.17
C LYS A 104 -21.73 3.98 -6.13
N LYS A 105 -20.62 4.59 -5.70
CA LYS A 105 -19.29 3.96 -5.72
C LYS A 105 -18.87 3.53 -4.32
N LYS A 106 -18.16 2.41 -4.23
CA LYS A 106 -17.60 1.91 -2.98
C LYS A 106 -16.28 2.60 -2.71
N ILE A 107 -16.31 3.60 -1.84
CA ILE A 107 -15.17 4.46 -1.56
C ILE A 107 -14.37 3.92 -0.37
N ARG A 108 -13.06 3.87 -0.51
CA ARG A 108 -12.10 3.61 0.57
C ARG A 108 -11.02 4.69 0.51
N ALA A 109 -10.65 5.21 1.67
CA ALA A 109 -9.66 6.28 1.77
C ALA A 109 -8.59 5.91 2.81
N SER A 110 -7.32 6.15 2.47
CA SER A 110 -6.18 6.02 3.36
C SER A 110 -5.35 7.30 3.37
N THR A 111 -4.84 7.63 4.55
CA THR A 111 -3.86 8.71 4.77
C THR A 111 -2.49 8.14 5.14
N ASP A 112 -2.30 6.82 5.03
CA ASP A 112 -1.03 6.15 5.31
C ASP A 112 -0.06 6.34 4.14
N SER A 113 1.15 6.80 4.43
CA SER A 113 2.16 7.11 3.41
C SER A 113 2.69 5.89 2.67
N LYS A 114 2.70 4.70 3.28
CA LYS A 114 3.09 3.46 2.61
C LYS A 114 2.02 3.04 1.60
N ILE A 115 0.75 3.15 1.99
CA ILE A 115 -0.37 2.90 1.08
C ILE A 115 -0.33 3.87 -0.10
N TYR A 116 -0.02 5.15 0.14
CA TYR A 116 0.21 6.13 -0.93
C TYR A 116 1.26 5.66 -1.94
N SER A 117 2.46 5.27 -1.47
CA SER A 117 3.51 4.78 -2.36
C SER A 117 3.13 3.50 -3.12
N GLU A 118 2.37 2.60 -2.52
CA GLU A 118 1.88 1.40 -3.20
C GLU A 118 0.86 1.75 -4.30
N PHE A 119 -0.06 2.69 -4.03
CA PHE A 119 -1.04 3.16 -5.00
C PHE A 119 -0.39 3.93 -6.15
N GLU A 120 0.60 4.78 -5.85
CA GLU A 120 1.35 5.53 -6.85
C GLU A 120 2.00 4.61 -7.89
N LYS A 121 2.65 3.53 -7.43
CA LYS A 121 3.25 2.51 -8.31
C LYS A 121 2.22 1.85 -9.24
N ILE A 122 1.02 1.55 -8.71
CA ILE A 122 -0.07 0.99 -9.52
C ILE A 122 -0.59 2.03 -10.51
N SER A 123 -0.71 3.29 -10.09
CA SER A 123 -1.23 4.37 -10.93
C SER A 123 -0.34 4.64 -12.14
N GLN A 124 0.99 4.67 -11.92
CA GLN A 124 2.01 4.84 -12.97
C GLN A 124 2.11 3.64 -13.92
N SER A 125 1.64 2.46 -13.50
CA SER A 125 1.62 1.27 -14.34
C SER A 125 0.40 1.30 -15.28
N PRO A 126 0.58 1.05 -16.60
CA PRO A 126 -0.55 0.99 -17.53
C PRO A 126 -1.49 -0.15 -17.15
N TRP A 127 -2.79 0.07 -17.29
CA TRP A 127 -3.77 -0.99 -17.06
C TRP A 127 -3.65 -2.03 -18.18
N PRO A 128 -3.45 -3.32 -17.86
CA PRO A 128 -3.19 -4.33 -18.86
C PRO A 128 -4.45 -4.67 -19.66
N SER A 129 -4.33 -4.77 -20.99
CA SER A 129 -5.42 -5.24 -21.86
C SER A 129 -5.71 -6.73 -21.71
N ASP A 130 -4.72 -7.50 -21.25
CA ASP A 130 -4.87 -8.93 -20.97
C ASP A 130 -5.66 -9.17 -19.67
N LYS A 131 -6.70 -10.01 -19.75
CA LYS A 131 -7.59 -10.31 -18.61
C LYS A 131 -6.82 -10.87 -17.42
N GLN A 132 -5.93 -11.84 -17.64
CA GLN A 132 -5.21 -12.51 -16.55
C GLN A 132 -4.29 -11.51 -15.80
N LYS A 133 -3.59 -10.65 -16.54
CA LYS A 133 -2.77 -9.57 -15.96
C LYS A 133 -3.64 -8.54 -15.23
N ALA A 134 -4.79 -8.17 -15.78
CA ALA A 134 -5.73 -7.23 -15.15
C ALA A 134 -6.28 -7.80 -13.82
N CYS A 135 -6.67 -9.08 -13.81
CA CYS A 135 -7.07 -9.76 -12.59
C CYS A 135 -5.94 -9.77 -11.55
N LYS A 136 -4.69 -10.08 -11.95
CA LYS A 136 -3.53 -10.07 -11.05
C LYS A 136 -3.32 -8.68 -10.44
N GLN A 137 -3.45 -7.62 -11.23
CA GLN A 137 -3.32 -6.24 -10.75
C GLN A 137 -4.46 -5.84 -9.82
N GLN A 138 -5.70 -6.26 -10.11
CA GLN A 138 -6.83 -6.06 -9.22
C GLN A 138 -6.66 -6.82 -7.88
N THR A 139 -6.15 -8.05 -7.90
CA THR A 139 -5.84 -8.81 -6.67
C THR A 139 -4.78 -8.12 -5.83
N LYS A 140 -3.72 -7.59 -6.46
CA LYS A 140 -2.72 -6.77 -5.76
C LYS A 140 -3.37 -5.58 -5.07
N LEU A 141 -4.27 -4.86 -5.74
CA LEU A 141 -4.99 -3.75 -5.13
C LEU A 141 -5.81 -4.20 -3.91
N LYS A 142 -6.56 -5.31 -4.03
CA LYS A 142 -7.32 -5.91 -2.93
C LYS A 142 -6.45 -6.31 -1.73
N ASP A 143 -5.22 -6.73 -1.97
CA ASP A 143 -4.29 -7.03 -0.89
C ASP A 143 -3.79 -5.76 -0.18
N ILE A 144 -3.64 -4.65 -0.90
CA ILE A 144 -3.34 -3.33 -0.30
C ILE A 144 -4.53 -2.83 0.50
N GLU A 145 -5.76 -2.98 -0.02
CA GLU A 145 -6.99 -2.60 0.69
C GLU A 145 -7.12 -3.29 2.06
N LYS A 146 -6.71 -4.55 2.16
CA LYS A 146 -6.72 -5.27 3.46
C LYS A 146 -5.79 -4.60 4.48
N LYS A 147 -4.67 -4.02 4.03
CA LYS A 147 -3.73 -3.29 4.89
C LYS A 147 -4.25 -1.90 5.29
N MET A 148 -5.20 -1.34 4.54
CA MET A 148 -5.82 -0.03 4.87
C MET A 148 -6.74 -0.11 6.08
N LYS A 149 -7.15 -1.31 6.52
CA LYS A 149 -7.97 -1.50 7.73
C LYS A 149 -7.08 -1.39 8.97
N GLY A 150 -6.71 -0.15 9.31
CA GLY A 150 -6.02 0.24 10.55
C GLY A 150 -6.76 1.38 11.23
#